data_AF-A0A8S3SG88-F1
#
_entry.id   AF-A0A8S3SG88-F1
#
_cell.length_a   1.000
_cell.length_b   1.000
_cell.length_c   1.000
_cell.angle_alpha   90.00
_cell.angle_beta   90.00
_cell.angle_gamma   90.00
#
_symmetry.space_group_name_H-M   'P 1'
#
loop_
_entity.id
_entity.type
_entity.pdbx_description
1 polymer ?
#
loop_
_entity_poly.entity_id
_entity_poly.type
_entity_poly.pdbx_seq_one_letter_code
_entity_poly.pdbx_strand_id
1 'polypeptide(L)'
;MEDIISTDHKEQPKRFWSYIKSRKQESTGIVTLKDKDGLLHSDTQTKASILNQQFQSVYTKEDIHNMPHIGPSPFPTMDNIRVSQAGVYKLLLRRCKDRLTMAYKIHNRLVDIDPSNYYKPGDSRTRGGHRIHQQRTLKNQNRYSFFPRSTREWNTLPCLPEKATTAATLEEFKANLAILPEALTGASHT
;
A
#
# COMPACT_ATOMS: atom_id res chain seq x y z
N MET A 1 -25.56 22.72 28.74
CA MET A 1 -24.81 21.63 28.08
C MET A 1 -25.61 21.33 26.81
N GLU A 2 -25.29 22.05 25.74
CA GLU A 2 -26.16 22.15 24.56
C GLU A 2 -26.09 20.89 23.69
N ASP A 3 -27.24 20.49 23.18
CA ASP A 3 -27.46 19.34 22.30
C ASP A 3 -26.58 19.41 21.04
N ILE A 4 -25.54 18.58 20.97
CA ILE A 4 -24.62 18.44 19.82
C ILE A 4 -25.31 17.70 18.65
N ILE A 5 -26.54 17.23 18.82
CA ILE A 5 -27.29 16.49 17.81
C ILE A 5 -28.25 17.45 17.11
N SER A 6 -28.11 17.58 15.79
CA SER A 6 -28.97 18.38 14.92
C SER A 6 -30.45 18.26 15.32
N THR A 7 -31.07 19.40 15.58
CA THR A 7 -32.46 19.56 16.06
C THR A 7 -33.50 18.87 15.17
N ASP A 8 -33.21 18.67 13.88
CA ASP A 8 -34.12 18.09 12.89
C ASP A 8 -34.16 16.54 12.85
N HIS A 9 -33.44 15.85 13.73
CA HIS A 9 -33.34 14.38 13.68
C HIS A 9 -34.68 13.66 13.90
N LYS A 10 -35.64 14.29 14.59
CA LYS A 10 -37.01 13.77 14.78
C LYS A 10 -37.92 14.01 13.57
N GLU A 11 -37.77 15.14 12.89
CA GLU A 11 -38.65 15.53 11.77
C GLU A 11 -38.18 14.97 10.42
N GLN A 12 -36.85 14.83 10.22
CA GLN A 12 -36.27 14.27 8.99
C GLN A 12 -35.22 13.19 9.24
N PRO A 13 -35.63 12.03 9.82
CA PRO A 13 -34.71 10.96 10.17
C PRO A 13 -33.95 10.41 8.95
N LYS A 14 -34.59 10.39 7.76
CA LYS A 14 -33.94 9.93 6.52
C LYS A 14 -32.73 10.77 6.14
N ARG A 15 -32.76 12.09 6.34
CA ARG A 15 -31.66 13.00 5.99
C ARG A 15 -30.48 12.83 6.95
N PHE A 16 -30.77 12.69 8.24
CA PHE A 16 -29.79 12.37 9.28
C PHE A 16 -29.10 11.02 9.02
N TRP A 17 -29.88 9.95 8.83
CA TRP A 17 -29.33 8.63 8.53
C TRP A 17 -28.62 8.56 7.18
N SER A 18 -29.08 9.30 6.16
CA SER A 18 -28.38 9.42 4.87
C SER A 18 -27.03 10.11 5.04
N TYR A 19 -26.96 11.20 5.81
CA TYR A 19 -25.70 11.88 6.12
C TYR A 19 -24.73 10.96 6.88
N ILE A 20 -25.18 10.27 7.94
CA ILE A 20 -24.35 9.28 8.67
C ILE A 20 -23.83 8.18 7.74
N LYS A 21 -24.72 7.57 6.92
CA LYS A 21 -24.32 6.54 5.95
C LYS A 21 -23.35 7.07 4.89
N SER A 22 -23.51 8.33 4.47
CA SER A 22 -22.61 8.97 3.50
C SER A 22 -21.19 9.17 4.03
N ARG A 23 -21.02 9.33 5.35
CA ARG A 23 -19.71 9.43 5.99
C ARG A 23 -18.91 8.12 5.92
N LYS A 24 -19.56 6.98 5.61
CA LYS A 24 -18.93 5.65 5.45
C LYS A 24 -17.99 5.27 6.60
N GLN A 25 -18.25 5.80 7.80
CA GLN A 25 -17.58 5.41 9.06
C GLN A 25 -18.29 4.21 9.69
N GLU A 26 -18.71 3.25 8.86
CA GLU A 26 -19.22 2.00 9.40
C GLU A 26 -18.02 1.27 10.00
N SER A 27 -18.05 1.08 11.32
CA SER A 27 -17.13 0.18 12.03
C SER A 27 -17.44 -1.27 11.61
N THR A 28 -17.25 -1.58 10.34
CA THR A 28 -17.18 -2.95 9.80
C THR A 28 -15.81 -3.56 10.11
N GLY A 29 -15.23 -3.16 11.24
CA GLY A 29 -14.07 -3.82 11.82
C GLY A 29 -14.52 -5.00 12.68
N ILE A 30 -13.53 -5.76 13.14
CA ILE A 30 -13.73 -6.87 14.09
C ILE A 30 -14.58 -6.37 15.27
N VAL A 31 -15.70 -7.06 15.50
CA VAL A 31 -16.64 -6.84 16.61
C VAL A 31 -15.86 -6.77 17.93
N THR A 32 -16.39 -6.04 18.92
CA THR A 32 -15.83 -6.02 20.28
C THR A 32 -15.56 -7.43 20.78
N LEU A 33 -14.33 -7.71 21.20
CA LEU A 33 -13.92 -9.04 21.64
C LEU A 33 -14.03 -9.15 23.15
N LYS A 34 -14.46 -10.31 23.64
CA LYS A 34 -14.51 -10.65 25.05
C LYS A 34 -13.18 -11.26 25.46
N ASP A 35 -12.56 -10.72 26.50
CA ASP A 35 -11.36 -11.31 27.10
C ASP A 35 -11.72 -12.51 28.02
N LYS A 36 -10.71 -13.22 28.51
CA LYS A 36 -10.82 -14.36 29.42
C LYS A 36 -11.55 -14.00 30.72
N ASP A 37 -11.39 -12.76 31.20
CA ASP A 37 -12.07 -12.23 32.39
C ASP A 37 -13.50 -11.75 32.09
N GLY A 38 -13.91 -11.83 30.82
CA GLY A 38 -15.24 -11.50 30.35
C GLY A 38 -15.49 -10.04 30.02
N LEU A 39 -14.46 -9.19 30.09
CA LEU A 39 -14.51 -7.78 29.71
C LEU A 39 -14.53 -7.62 28.18
N LEU A 40 -15.31 -6.64 27.70
CA LEU A 40 -15.41 -6.32 26.27
C LEU A 40 -14.37 -5.27 25.88
N HIS A 41 -13.62 -5.55 24.81
CA HIS A 41 -12.59 -4.67 24.27
C HIS A 41 -12.92 -4.23 22.84
N SER A 42 -12.91 -2.92 22.63
CA SER A 42 -13.06 -2.28 21.32
C SER A 42 -11.72 -1.82 20.71
N ASP A 43 -10.68 -1.68 21.54
CA ASP A 43 -9.35 -1.22 21.15
C ASP A 43 -8.64 -2.19 20.19
N THR A 44 -7.89 -1.66 19.23
CA THR A 44 -7.24 -2.45 18.17
C THR A 44 -6.10 -3.32 18.70
N GLN A 45 -5.26 -2.77 19.58
CA GLN A 45 -4.11 -3.46 20.13
C GLN A 45 -4.57 -4.60 21.04
N THR A 46 -5.54 -4.32 21.91
CA THR A 46 -6.05 -5.34 22.83
C THR A 46 -6.78 -6.46 22.07
N LYS A 47 -7.55 -6.13 21.04
CA LYS A 47 -8.19 -7.15 20.19
C LYS A 47 -7.16 -8.06 19.50
N ALA A 48 -6.07 -7.49 18.97
CA ALA A 48 -5.00 -8.28 18.35
C ALA A 48 -4.36 -9.25 19.36
N SER A 49 -4.10 -8.78 20.59
CA SER A 49 -3.58 -9.61 21.67
C SER A 49 -4.54 -10.74 22.06
N ILE A 50 -5.83 -10.46 22.23
CA ILE A 50 -6.86 -11.47 22.58
C ILE A 50 -6.92 -12.56 21.50
N LEU A 51 -6.96 -12.17 20.22
CA LEU A 51 -6.96 -13.12 19.11
C LEU A 51 -5.69 -13.97 19.10
N ASN A 52 -4.51 -13.36 19.21
CA ASN A 52 -3.25 -14.09 19.25
C ASN A 52 -3.23 -15.10 20.39
N GLN A 53 -3.70 -14.73 21.59
CA GLN A 53 -3.75 -15.64 22.72
C GLN A 53 -4.75 -16.79 22.51
N GLN A 54 -5.93 -16.51 21.95
CA GLN A 54 -6.93 -17.54 21.62
C GLN A 54 -6.37 -18.52 20.58
N PHE A 55 -5.77 -18.02 19.50
CA PHE A 55 -5.13 -18.86 18.50
C PHE A 55 -3.95 -19.65 19.08
N GLN A 56 -3.13 -19.04 19.93
CA GLN A 56 -2.05 -19.77 20.63
C GLN A 56 -2.60 -20.92 21.49
N SER A 57 -3.75 -20.72 22.14
CA SER A 57 -4.31 -21.72 23.05
C SER A 57 -4.84 -22.99 22.37
N VAL A 58 -5.17 -22.92 21.08
CA VAL A 58 -5.66 -24.09 20.32
C VAL A 58 -4.52 -24.92 19.73
N TYR A 59 -3.28 -24.43 19.73
CA TYR A 59 -2.13 -25.23 19.31
C TYR A 59 -1.78 -26.28 20.38
N THR A 60 -1.15 -27.37 19.93
CA THR A 60 -0.66 -28.42 20.82
C THR A 60 0.37 -27.85 21.79
N LYS A 61 0.20 -28.19 23.07
CA LYS A 61 1.21 -27.92 24.10
C LYS A 61 2.26 -29.02 24.02
N GLU A 62 3.29 -28.79 23.23
CA GLU A 62 4.40 -29.73 23.09
C GLU A 62 5.11 -29.94 24.44
N ASP A 63 5.39 -31.20 24.77
CA ASP A 63 6.20 -31.56 25.94
C ASP A 63 7.67 -31.28 25.63
N ILE A 64 8.15 -30.12 26.10
CA ILE A 64 9.54 -29.68 25.95
C ILE A 64 10.52 -30.49 26.81
N HIS A 65 10.04 -31.24 27.81
CA HIS A 65 10.90 -31.97 28.75
C HIS A 65 11.23 -33.39 28.31
N ASN A 66 10.37 -34.00 27.49
CA ASN A 66 10.58 -35.34 26.95
C ASN A 66 10.86 -35.37 25.44
N MET A 67 11.38 -34.26 24.90
CA MET A 67 11.73 -34.16 23.49
C MET A 67 13.01 -34.97 23.22
N PRO A 68 12.98 -35.97 22.31
CA PRO A 68 14.18 -36.74 21.97
C PRO A 68 15.25 -35.83 21.36
N HIS A 69 16.43 -35.81 21.97
CA HIS A 69 17.53 -34.98 21.51
C HIS A 69 18.22 -35.62 20.30
N ILE A 70 17.95 -35.08 19.10
CA ILE A 70 18.46 -35.59 17.81
C ILE A 70 19.95 -35.27 17.57
N GLY A 71 20.67 -34.75 18.58
CA GLY A 71 22.06 -34.35 18.44
C GLY A 71 22.20 -32.95 17.82
N PRO A 72 23.43 -32.44 17.70
CA PRO A 72 23.66 -31.15 17.07
C PRO A 72 23.22 -31.21 15.60
N SER A 73 22.52 -30.16 15.13
CA SER A 73 22.19 -30.02 13.72
C SER A 73 23.46 -30.16 12.86
N PRO A 74 23.47 -30.99 11.82
CA PRO A 74 24.60 -31.08 10.90
C PRO A 74 24.73 -29.81 10.06
N PHE A 75 23.72 -28.94 10.07
CA PHE A 75 23.70 -27.65 9.39
C PHE A 75 24.07 -26.52 10.35
N PRO A 76 24.84 -25.52 9.88
CA PRO A 76 25.16 -24.35 10.68
C PRO A 76 23.90 -23.58 11.07
N THR A 77 23.94 -22.94 12.24
CA THR A 77 22.90 -22.00 12.67
C THR A 77 22.76 -20.89 11.64
N MET A 78 21.52 -20.51 11.31
CA MET A 78 21.25 -19.40 10.40
C MET A 78 21.88 -18.11 10.94
N ASP A 79 22.58 -17.38 10.07
CA ASP A 79 23.16 -16.08 10.42
C ASP A 79 22.09 -15.07 10.83
N ASN A 80 22.49 -14.10 11.66
CA ASN A 80 21.61 -13.01 12.08
C ASN A 80 21.13 -12.19 10.86
N ILE A 81 19.80 -12.05 10.73
CA ILE A 81 19.20 -11.22 9.68
C ILE A 81 19.49 -9.75 10.00
N ARG A 82 20.32 -9.12 9.16
CA ARG A 82 20.66 -7.70 9.27
C ARG A 82 19.85 -6.87 8.27
N VAL A 83 18.95 -6.03 8.77
CA VAL A 83 18.19 -5.07 7.95
C VAL A 83 18.85 -3.70 8.07
N SER A 84 19.42 -3.18 6.97
CA SER A 84 20.02 -1.85 6.91
C SER A 84 19.19 -0.88 6.07
N GLN A 85 19.21 0.41 6.40
CA GLN A 85 18.50 1.44 5.65
C GLN A 85 18.93 1.46 4.16
N ALA A 86 20.23 1.38 3.90
CA ALA A 86 20.77 1.32 2.55
C ALA A 86 20.26 0.08 1.77
N GLY A 87 20.16 -1.08 2.43
CA GLY A 87 19.60 -2.29 1.85
C GLY A 87 18.12 -2.15 1.51
N VAL A 88 17.32 -1.60 2.42
CA VAL A 88 15.90 -1.32 2.19
C VAL A 88 15.72 -0.34 1.03
N TYR A 89 16.51 0.76 1.02
CA TYR A 89 16.47 1.75 -0.04
C TYR A 89 16.80 1.15 -1.41
N LYS A 90 17.86 0.33 -1.50
CA LYS A 90 18.22 -0.41 -2.72
C LYS A 90 17.07 -1.29 -3.23
N LEU A 91 16.38 -2.00 -2.32
CA LEU A 91 15.23 -2.85 -2.67
C LEU A 91 14.03 -2.04 -3.14
N LEU A 92 13.74 -0.90 -2.50
CA LEU A 92 12.66 0.00 -2.91
C LEU A 92 12.94 0.64 -4.27
N LEU A 93 14.17 1.08 -4.51
CA LEU A 93 14.60 1.63 -5.79
C LEU A 93 14.49 0.60 -6.91
N ARG A 94 14.94 -0.64 -6.67
CA ARG A 94 14.77 -1.75 -7.62
C ARG A 94 13.29 -1.96 -7.98
N ARG A 95 12.41 -2.05 -6.98
CA ARG A 95 10.95 -2.20 -7.21
C ARG A 95 10.35 -1.03 -8.00
N CYS A 96 10.84 0.19 -7.78
CA CYS A 96 10.43 1.38 -8.54
C CYS A 96 10.84 1.24 -10.02
N LYS A 97 12.12 0.89 -10.27
CA LYS A 97 12.66 0.68 -11.62
C LYS A 97 11.90 -0.42 -12.38
N ASP A 98 11.63 -1.55 -11.72
CA ASP A 98 10.89 -2.67 -12.33
C ASP A 98 9.48 -2.24 -12.76
N ARG A 99 8.77 -1.47 -11.91
CA ARG A 99 7.44 -0.95 -12.23
C ARG A 99 7.47 0.05 -13.38
N LEU A 100 8.40 1.01 -13.37
CA LEU A 100 8.54 1.99 -14.45
C LEU A 100 8.90 1.31 -15.77
N THR A 101 9.74 0.29 -15.73
CA THR A 101 10.09 -0.54 -16.90
C THR A 101 8.86 -1.24 -17.46
N MET A 102 8.01 -1.83 -16.60
CA MET A 102 6.75 -2.44 -17.04
C MET A 102 5.78 -1.39 -17.61
N ALA A 103 5.67 -0.21 -16.98
CA ALA A 103 4.84 0.88 -17.48
C ALA A 103 5.29 1.35 -18.88
N TYR A 104 6.61 1.46 -19.09
CA TYR A 104 7.18 1.76 -20.41
C TYR A 104 6.80 0.70 -21.45
N LYS A 105 6.91 -0.58 -21.10
CA LYS A 105 6.54 -1.67 -21.99
C LYS A 105 5.05 -1.63 -22.36
N ILE A 106 4.16 -1.37 -21.40
CA ILE A 106 2.72 -1.24 -21.64
C ILE A 106 2.45 -0.04 -22.56
N HIS A 107 3.05 1.12 -22.27
CA HIS A 107 2.87 2.33 -23.05
C HIS A 107 3.31 2.16 -24.51
N ASN A 108 4.43 1.48 -24.74
CA ASN A 108 4.99 1.22 -26.08
C ASN A 108 4.47 -0.09 -26.72
N ARG A 109 3.41 -0.71 -26.16
CA ARG A 109 2.79 -1.95 -26.68
C ARG A 109 3.77 -3.12 -26.85
N LEU A 110 4.75 -3.22 -25.96
CA LEU A 110 5.72 -4.33 -25.89
C LEU A 110 5.22 -5.51 -25.03
N VAL A 111 4.00 -5.39 -24.47
CA VAL A 111 3.33 -6.41 -23.64
C VAL A 111 1.87 -6.47 -24.08
N ASP A 112 1.24 -7.63 -23.93
CA ASP A 112 -0.18 -7.88 -24.24
C ASP A 112 -1.12 -7.27 -23.18
N ILE A 113 -1.05 -5.95 -23.04
CA ILE A 113 -1.92 -5.11 -22.21
C ILE A 113 -2.16 -3.84 -23.00
N ASP A 114 -3.40 -3.57 -23.40
CA ASP A 114 -3.73 -2.34 -24.12
C ASP A 114 -3.57 -1.11 -23.20
N PRO A 115 -2.64 -0.18 -23.50
CA PRO A 115 -2.43 1.01 -22.70
C PRO A 115 -3.67 1.91 -22.64
N SER A 116 -4.53 1.89 -23.66
CA SER A 116 -5.71 2.76 -23.79
C SER A 116 -6.74 2.53 -22.66
N ASN A 117 -6.78 1.31 -22.13
CA ASN A 117 -7.69 0.92 -21.05
C ASN A 117 -7.28 1.51 -19.68
N TYR A 118 -5.99 1.81 -19.49
CA TYR A 118 -5.44 2.16 -18.17
C TYR A 118 -4.80 3.55 -18.12
N TYR A 119 -4.16 3.98 -19.20
CA TYR A 119 -3.45 5.26 -19.29
C TYR A 119 -4.26 6.23 -20.16
N LYS A 120 -5.03 7.09 -19.49
CA LYS A 120 -5.75 8.19 -20.14
C LYS A 120 -4.83 9.41 -20.25
N PRO A 121 -4.81 10.11 -21.38
CA PRO A 121 -4.03 11.35 -21.50
C PRO A 121 -4.56 12.41 -20.53
N GLY A 122 -3.67 13.28 -20.04
CA GLY A 122 -4.03 14.45 -19.25
C GLY A 122 -4.83 15.47 -20.06
N ASP A 123 -5.59 16.32 -19.38
CA ASP A 123 -6.34 17.41 -20.03
C ASP A 123 -5.36 18.44 -20.59
N SER A 124 -5.28 18.51 -21.92
CA SER A 124 -4.38 19.40 -22.67
C SER A 124 -4.66 20.90 -22.45
N ARG A 125 -5.85 21.25 -21.94
CA ARG A 125 -6.19 22.63 -21.56
C ARG A 125 -5.46 23.10 -20.31
N THR A 126 -4.88 22.18 -19.55
CA THR A 126 -4.12 22.48 -18.33
C THR A 126 -2.61 22.33 -18.58
N ARG A 127 -1.78 22.96 -17.73
CA ARG A 127 -0.30 22.98 -17.81
C ARG A 127 0.39 21.61 -17.61
N GLY A 128 -0.27 20.50 -17.96
CA GLY A 128 0.21 19.13 -17.74
C GLY A 128 -0.21 18.15 -18.84
N GLY A 129 -0.40 18.60 -20.08
CA GLY A 129 -0.83 17.73 -21.20
C GLY A 129 0.08 16.52 -21.49
N HIS A 130 1.35 16.57 -21.08
CA HIS A 130 2.30 15.44 -21.20
C HIS A 130 2.14 14.38 -20.09
N ARG A 131 1.31 14.63 -19.07
CA ARG A 131 1.13 13.72 -17.93
C ARG A 131 0.01 12.72 -18.21
N ILE A 132 0.20 11.50 -17.72
CA ILE A 132 -0.88 10.51 -17.68
C ILE A 132 -1.90 10.95 -16.62
N HIS A 133 -3.17 10.92 -16.98
CA HIS A 133 -4.25 11.25 -16.06
C HIS A 133 -4.24 10.32 -14.84
N GLN A 134 -4.12 10.92 -13.65
CA GLN A 134 -4.18 10.18 -12.40
C GLN A 134 -5.59 10.29 -11.80
N GLN A 135 -6.31 9.17 -11.75
CA GLN A 135 -7.62 9.12 -11.09
C GLN A 135 -7.49 9.52 -9.61
N ARG A 136 -8.26 10.54 -9.21
CA ARG A 136 -8.38 10.94 -7.81
C ARG A 136 -9.40 10.03 -7.13
N THR A 137 -9.00 9.39 -6.04
CA THR A 137 -9.89 8.61 -5.17
C THR A 137 -9.70 9.08 -3.74
N LEU A 138 -10.80 9.16 -3.00
CA LEU A 138 -10.81 9.45 -1.57
C LEU A 138 -10.43 8.21 -0.73
N LYS A 139 -10.51 7.00 -1.33
CA LYS A 139 -10.21 5.73 -0.66
C LYS A 139 -8.87 5.16 -1.13
N ASN A 140 -8.13 4.56 -0.21
CA ASN A 140 -6.82 3.96 -0.50
C ASN A 140 -6.88 2.57 -1.14
N GLN A 141 -8.07 1.99 -1.38
CA GLN A 141 -8.27 0.60 -1.85
C GLN A 141 -7.44 0.24 -3.09
N ASN A 142 -7.28 1.18 -4.03
CA ASN A 142 -6.49 0.99 -5.26
C ASN A 142 -5.23 1.86 -5.32
N ARG A 143 -4.93 2.62 -4.25
CA ARG A 143 -3.84 3.63 -4.26
C ARG A 143 -2.47 3.02 -4.50
N TYR A 144 -2.26 1.81 -3.98
CA TYR A 144 -0.98 1.11 -4.02
C TYR A 144 -0.93 0.02 -5.09
N SER A 145 -2.01 -0.16 -5.85
CA SER A 145 -2.06 -1.06 -7.02
C SER A 145 -1.13 -0.56 -8.13
N PHE A 146 -0.80 -1.44 -9.08
CA PHE A 146 0.19 -1.19 -10.13
C PHE A 146 -0.04 0.14 -10.88
N PHE A 147 -1.20 0.32 -11.52
CA PHE A 147 -1.45 1.48 -12.40
C PHE A 147 -1.48 2.82 -11.66
N PRO A 148 -2.25 3.02 -10.56
CA PRO A 148 -2.26 4.31 -9.89
C PRO A 148 -0.89 4.70 -9.31
N ARG A 149 -0.09 3.70 -8.91
CA ARG A 149 1.26 3.93 -8.40
C ARG A 149 2.25 4.19 -9.54
N SER A 150 2.23 3.42 -10.62
CA SER A 150 3.09 3.64 -11.79
C SER A 150 2.82 4.98 -12.44
N THR A 151 1.55 5.40 -12.54
CA THR A 151 1.17 6.70 -13.12
C THR A 151 1.76 7.87 -12.32
N ARG A 152 1.78 7.78 -10.99
CA ARG A 152 2.42 8.80 -10.14
C ARG A 152 3.91 8.90 -10.41
N GLU A 153 4.58 7.75 -10.39
CA GLU A 153 6.03 7.67 -10.61
C GLU A 153 6.41 8.08 -12.04
N TRP A 154 5.57 7.73 -13.01
CA TRP A 154 5.73 8.16 -14.40
C TRP A 154 5.60 9.68 -14.54
N ASN A 155 4.62 10.28 -13.89
CA ASN A 155 4.41 11.74 -13.93
C ASN A 155 5.48 12.54 -13.17
N THR A 156 6.30 11.88 -12.35
CA THR A 156 7.50 12.44 -11.74
C THR A 156 8.76 12.28 -12.60
N LEU A 157 8.69 11.55 -13.72
CA LEU A 157 9.82 11.43 -14.65
C LEU A 157 10.10 12.72 -15.43
N PRO A 158 9.12 13.50 -15.94
CA PRO A 158 9.40 14.73 -16.69
C PRO A 158 10.07 15.86 -15.90
N CYS A 159 10.08 15.78 -14.56
CA CYS A 159 10.84 16.70 -13.70
C CYS A 159 12.26 16.20 -13.38
N LEU A 160 12.64 15.04 -13.89
CA LEU A 160 13.99 14.47 -13.91
C LEU A 160 14.31 14.15 -15.39
N PRO A 161 15.55 13.79 -15.78
CA PRO A 161 16.14 14.22 -17.06
C PRO A 161 15.16 14.18 -18.25
N GLU A 162 15.06 15.32 -18.96
CA GLU A 162 14.04 15.73 -19.97
C GLU A 162 13.78 14.71 -21.10
N LYS A 163 14.57 13.62 -21.16
CA LYS A 163 14.57 12.58 -22.19
C LYS A 163 14.09 11.21 -21.72
N ALA A 164 13.78 11.02 -20.43
CA ALA A 164 13.47 9.68 -19.91
C ALA A 164 12.17 9.09 -20.51
N THR A 165 11.11 9.88 -20.66
CA THR A 165 9.81 9.40 -21.19
C THR A 165 9.77 9.30 -22.72
N THR A 166 10.71 9.94 -23.41
CA THR A 166 10.81 9.97 -24.89
C THR A 166 11.84 8.99 -25.42
N ALA A 167 12.48 8.19 -24.55
CA ALA A 167 13.46 7.18 -24.93
C ALA A 167 12.91 6.22 -26.00
N ALA A 168 13.66 6.08 -27.09
CA ALA A 168 13.22 5.31 -28.27
C ALA A 168 13.34 3.80 -28.05
N THR A 169 14.17 3.38 -27.08
CA THR A 169 14.40 1.95 -26.79
C THR A 169 14.27 1.65 -25.30
N LEU A 170 13.96 0.38 -25.01
CA LEU A 170 13.88 -0.13 -23.63
C LEU A 170 15.21 -0.01 -22.89
N GLU A 171 16.33 -0.20 -23.58
CA GLU A 171 17.66 -0.15 -22.96
C GLU A 171 18.06 1.30 -22.63
N GLU A 172 17.76 2.25 -23.51
CA GLU A 172 17.92 3.68 -23.22
C GLU A 172 17.04 4.10 -22.03
N PHE A 173 15.80 3.62 -21.97
CA PHE A 173 14.93 3.87 -20.83
C PHE A 173 15.52 3.35 -19.52
N LYS A 174 15.99 2.09 -19.48
CA LYS A 174 16.64 1.50 -18.30
C LYS A 174 17.91 2.25 -17.90
N ALA A 175 18.71 2.72 -18.87
CA ALA A 175 19.90 3.52 -18.60
C ALA A 175 19.53 4.86 -17.95
N ASN A 176 18.50 5.54 -18.46
CA ASN A 176 17.98 6.78 -17.86
C ASN A 176 17.45 6.55 -16.43
N LEU A 177 16.82 5.38 -16.17
CA LEU A 177 16.39 5.02 -14.81
C LEU A 177 17.55 4.75 -13.86
N ALA A 178 18.73 4.34 -14.35
CA ALA A 178 19.89 4.07 -13.52
C ALA A 178 20.43 5.32 -12.83
N ILE A 179 20.28 6.48 -13.48
CA ILE A 179 20.77 7.80 -13.06
C ILE A 179 19.79 8.50 -12.09
N LEU A 180 18.62 7.90 -11.82
CA LEU A 180 17.57 8.55 -11.04
C LEU A 180 18.01 8.86 -9.59
N PRO A 181 17.82 10.10 -9.12
CA PRO A 181 18.08 10.50 -7.74
C PRO A 181 17.05 9.91 -6.76
N GLU A 182 17.41 9.89 -5.48
CA GLU A 182 16.67 9.18 -4.43
C GLU A 182 15.24 9.67 -4.16
N ALA A 183 14.91 10.86 -4.69
CA ALA A 183 13.66 11.57 -4.51
C ALA A 183 12.41 10.82 -5.01
N LEU A 184 12.53 9.84 -5.91
CA LEU A 184 11.39 9.09 -6.44
C LEU A 184 10.78 8.09 -5.46
N THR A 185 11.47 7.75 -4.37
CA THR A 185 10.94 6.78 -3.40
C THR A 185 9.92 7.37 -2.43
N GLY A 186 9.64 8.68 -2.51
CA GLY A 186 8.62 9.33 -1.68
C GLY A 186 9.00 9.37 -0.21
N ALA A 187 10.30 9.40 0.11
CA ALA A 187 10.81 9.74 1.44
C ALA A 187 10.69 11.25 1.71
N SER A 188 9.53 11.85 1.42
CA SER A 188 9.13 13.06 2.12
C SER A 188 8.50 12.58 3.42
N HIS A 189 9.35 12.46 4.44
CA HIS A 189 8.92 12.34 5.82
C HIS A 189 7.98 13.52 6.13
N THR A 190 6.70 13.21 6.38
CA THR A 190 5.97 13.83 7.48
C THR A 190 6.41 13.18 8.78
#